data_AF-A0A7C4CNJ2-F1
#
_entry.id   AF-A0A7C4CNJ2-F1
#
_cell.length_a   1.000
_cell.length_b   1.000
_cell.length_c   1.000
_cell.angle_alpha   90.00
_cell.angle_beta   90.00
_cell.angle_gamma   90.00
#
_symmetry.space_group_name_H-M   'P 1'
#
loop_
_entity.id
_entity.type
_entity.pdbx_description
1 polymer ?
#
loop_
_entity_poly.entity_id
_entity_poly.type
_entity_poly.pdbx_seq_one_letter_code
_entity_poly.pdbx_strand_id
1 'polypeptide(L)'
;MVDLKIIDNPSRIEWNAFLAKFGCGNLQQSYEYGDVARLMNPHTKVVRLLALKENVPVGLVQARYNKRFGVGDHVDVGGVYGYGPVVDDSGDKSLVLKQLIVSMED
;
A
#
# COMPACT_ATOMS: atom_id res chain seq x y z
N MET A 1 -8.77 22.59 0.95
CA MET A 1 -7.84 21.44 0.82
C MET A 1 -8.57 20.23 1.37
N VAL A 2 -8.58 19.11 0.65
CA VAL A 2 -9.04 17.84 1.24
C VAL A 2 -7.92 17.41 2.20
N ASP A 3 -8.25 17.32 3.49
CA ASP A 3 -7.30 16.86 4.49
C ASP A 3 -7.19 15.34 4.42
N LEU A 4 -6.06 14.84 3.94
CA LEU A 4 -5.75 13.42 3.86
C LEU A 4 -4.74 13.06 4.93
N LYS A 5 -5.11 12.11 5.79
CA LYS A 5 -4.21 11.56 6.80
C LYS A 5 -3.63 10.24 6.29
N ILE A 6 -2.31 10.10 6.33
CA ILE A 6 -1.63 8.83 6.02
C ILE A 6 -1.33 8.09 7.31
N ILE A 7 -1.72 6.81 7.35
CA ILE A 7 -1.34 5.87 8.40
C ILE A 7 -0.24 4.97 7.85
N ASP A 8 0.90 4.97 8.53
CA ASP A 8 1.96 3.98 8.33
C ASP A 8 1.63 2.69 9.10
N ASN A 9 1.83 1.56 8.42
CA ASN A 9 1.61 0.21 8.89
C ASN A 9 0.27 0.03 9.65
N PRO A 10 -0.86 0.28 8.95
CA PRO A 10 -2.22 0.13 9.50
C PRO A 10 -2.49 -1.31 9.94
N SER A 11 -3.55 -1.52 10.73
CA SER A 11 -3.91 -2.86 11.16
C SER A 11 -4.36 -3.75 10.01
N ARG A 12 -4.11 -5.06 10.11
CA ARG A 12 -4.60 -6.06 9.16
C ARG A 12 -6.11 -5.99 8.95
N ILE A 13 -6.85 -5.70 10.02
CA ILE A 13 -8.32 -5.63 10.00
C ILE A 13 -8.78 -4.48 9.12
N GLU A 14 -8.26 -3.26 9.36
CA GLU A 14 -8.61 -2.07 8.57
C GLU A 14 -8.22 -2.22 7.10
N TRP A 15 -7.03 -2.78 6.86
CA TRP A 15 -6.51 -3.03 5.52
C TRP A 15 -7.41 -3.96 4.70
N ASN A 16 -7.73 -5.13 5.25
CA ASN A 16 -8.54 -6.13 4.57
C ASN A 16 -10.01 -5.68 4.45
N ALA A 17 -10.52 -4.92 5.43
CA ALA A 17 -11.85 -4.32 5.34
C ALA A 17 -11.96 -3.31 4.18
N PHE A 18 -10.90 -2.55 3.89
CA PHE A 18 -10.87 -1.67 2.72
C PHE A 18 -10.85 -2.48 1.41
N LEU A 19 -9.97 -3.47 1.29
CA LEU A 19 -9.86 -4.29 0.08
C LEU A 19 -11.15 -5.06 -0.24
N ALA A 20 -11.88 -5.53 0.79
CA ALA A 20 -13.13 -6.25 0.63
C ALA A 20 -14.23 -5.46 -0.11
N LYS A 21 -14.11 -4.12 -0.21
CA LYS A 21 -15.03 -3.26 -0.97
C LYS A 21 -14.91 -3.46 -2.48
N PHE A 22 -13.73 -3.85 -2.96
CA PHE A 22 -13.43 -3.98 -4.38
C PHE A 22 -13.56 -5.46 -4.73
N GLY A 23 -14.69 -5.86 -5.32
CA GLY A 23 -15.00 -7.27 -5.63
C GLY A 23 -13.98 -7.99 -6.52
N CYS A 24 -13.03 -7.26 -7.11
CA CYS A 24 -11.83 -7.78 -7.74
C CYS A 24 -10.69 -7.94 -6.72
N GLY A 25 -10.28 -9.18 -6.48
CA GLY A 25 -9.17 -9.48 -5.56
C GLY A 25 -7.87 -8.84 -6.02
N ASN A 26 -7.20 -8.12 -5.12
CA ASN A 26 -5.87 -7.55 -5.34
C ASN A 26 -4.85 -8.27 -4.45
N LEU A 27 -4.45 -9.46 -4.88
CA LEU A 27 -3.60 -10.36 -4.10
C LEU A 27 -2.30 -9.67 -3.65
N GLN A 28 -1.64 -8.94 -4.54
CA GLN A 28 -0.33 -8.34 -4.25
C GLN A 28 -0.43 -7.14 -3.29
N GLN A 29 -1.63 -6.57 -3.17
CA GLN A 29 -1.96 -5.56 -2.18
C GLN A 29 -2.57 -6.16 -0.91
N SER A 30 -2.79 -7.48 -0.80
CA SER A 30 -3.28 -8.09 0.44
C SER A 30 -2.22 -8.02 1.54
N TYR A 31 -2.68 -7.94 2.78
CA TYR A 31 -1.79 -7.87 3.94
C TYR A 31 -0.89 -9.11 4.01
N GLU A 32 -1.48 -10.27 3.77
CA GLU A 32 -0.85 -11.60 3.85
C GLU A 32 0.23 -11.77 2.78
N TYR A 33 0.04 -11.21 1.59
CA TYR A 33 1.05 -11.28 0.53
C TYR A 33 2.36 -10.61 0.97
N GLY A 34 2.26 -9.47 1.68
CA GLY A 34 3.42 -8.80 2.27
C GLY A 34 4.09 -9.67 3.33
N ASP A 35 3.32 -10.32 4.20
CA ASP A 35 3.87 -11.19 5.25
C ASP A 35 4.61 -12.40 4.64
N VAL A 36 4.02 -13.04 3.62
CA VAL A 36 4.68 -14.13 2.87
C VAL A 36 5.94 -13.64 2.16
N ALA A 37 5.93 -12.45 1.56
CA ALA A 37 7.10 -11.90 0.90
C ALA A 37 8.29 -11.72 1.85
N ARG A 38 8.04 -11.28 3.09
CA ARG A 38 9.08 -11.19 4.14
C ARG A 38 9.64 -12.55 4.54
N LEU A 39 8.79 -13.57 4.58
CA LEU A 39 9.20 -14.94 4.90
C LEU A 39 10.06 -15.56 3.79
N MET A 40 9.71 -15.32 2.52
CA MET A 40 10.45 -15.85 1.38
C MET A 40 11.82 -15.19 1.17
N ASN A 41 11.93 -13.89 1.47
CA ASN A 41 13.19 -13.18 1.40
C ASN A 41 13.34 -12.26 2.63
N PRO A 42 14.17 -12.65 3.62
CA PRO A 42 14.39 -11.89 4.85
C PRO A 42 14.93 -10.46 4.63
N HIS A 43 15.48 -10.16 3.46
CA HIS A 43 15.95 -8.82 3.09
C HIS A 43 14.83 -7.93 2.53
N THR A 44 13.62 -8.47 2.38
CA THR A 44 12.43 -7.71 1.98
C THR A 44 11.90 -6.93 3.17
N LYS A 45 11.79 -5.61 3.01
CA LYS A 45 10.93 -4.78 3.85
C LYS A 45 9.59 -4.57 3.15
N VAL A 46 8.51 -4.57 3.91
CA VAL A 46 7.18 -4.26 3.40
C VAL A 46 6.76 -2.92 3.99
N VAL A 47 6.37 -2.01 3.11
CA VAL A 47 5.82 -0.70 3.45
C VAL A 47 4.33 -0.74 3.17
N ARG A 48 3.53 -0.24 4.10
CA ARG A 48 2.07 -0.22 3.99
C ARG A 48 1.56 1.15 4.38
N LEU A 49 0.94 1.85 3.44
CA LEU A 49 0.33 3.14 3.69
C LEU A 49 -1.17 3.06 3.42
N LEU A 50 -1.95 3.63 4.33
CA LEU A 50 -3.40 3.78 4.20
C LEU A 50 -3.76 5.26 4.28
N ALA A 51 -4.43 5.76 3.24
CA ALA A 51 -4.97 7.10 3.19
C ALA A 51 -6.37 7.14 3.79
N LEU A 52 -6.57 8.07 4.72
CA LEU A 52 -7.85 8.38 5.33
C LEU A 52 -8.32 9.77 4.90
N LYS A 53 -9.61 9.88 4.58
CA LYS A 53 -10.34 11.14 4.46
C LYS A 53 -11.42 11.15 5.53
N GLU A 54 -11.39 12.12 6.43
CA GLU A 54 -12.37 12.21 7.54
C GLU A 54 -12.47 10.90 8.36
N ASN A 55 -11.32 10.25 8.61
CA ASN A 55 -11.17 8.93 9.24
C ASN A 55 -11.75 7.74 8.46
N VAL A 56 -12.19 7.94 7.22
CA VAL A 56 -12.66 6.86 6.34
C VAL A 56 -11.51 6.44 5.40
N PRO A 57 -11.19 5.14 5.30
CA PRO A 57 -10.22 4.64 4.34
C PRO A 57 -10.64 4.90 2.88
N VAL A 58 -9.78 5.61 2.13
CA VAL A 58 -10.01 6.00 0.73
C VAL A 58 -8.96 5.48 -0.25
N GLY A 59 -7.84 4.97 0.23
CA GLY A 59 -6.83 4.35 -0.63
C GLY A 59 -5.71 3.70 0.17
N LEU A 60 -5.00 2.76 -0.43
CA LEU A 60 -3.85 2.11 0.16
C LEU A 60 -2.77 1.80 -0.86
N VAL A 61 -1.55 1.60 -0.38
CA VAL A 61 -0.45 1.06 -1.17
C VAL A 61 0.43 0.16 -0.30
N GLN A 62 0.66 -1.06 -0.79
CA GLN A 62 1.68 -1.95 -0.28
C GLN A 62 2.84 -1.99 -1.27
N ALA A 63 4.04 -1.68 -0.75
CA ALA A 63 5.28 -1.73 -1.48
C ALA A 63 6.26 -2.70 -0.83
N ARG A 64 7.13 -3.30 -1.63
CA ARG A 64 8.22 -4.16 -1.16
C ARG A 64 9.53 -3.50 -1.52
N TYR A 65 10.38 -3.29 -0.53
CA TYR A 65 11.71 -2.77 -0.71
C TYR A 65 12.73 -3.87 -0.45
N ASN A 66 13.53 -4.19 -1.45
CA ASN A 66 14.56 -5.20 -1.36
C ASN A 66 15.93 -4.55 -1.17
N LYS A 67 16.71 -5.09 -0.25
CA LYS A 67 18.14 -4.77 -0.12
C LYS A 67 18.98 -5.92 -0.64
N ARG A 68 20.00 -5.61 -1.44
CA ARG A 68 21.00 -6.56 -1.93
C ARG A 68 22.38 -6.08 -1.51
N PHE A 69 23.14 -6.93 -0.82
CA PHE A 69 24.48 -6.59 -0.28
C PHE A 69 24.53 -5.30 0.56
N GLY A 70 23.44 -5.00 1.29
CA GLY A 70 23.35 -3.78 2.12
C GLY A 70 22.94 -2.52 1.37
N VAL A 71 22.88 -2.56 0.04
CA VAL A 71 22.43 -1.45 -0.82
C VAL A 71 20.95 -1.67 -1.18
N GLY A 72 20.17 -0.59 -1.21
CA GLY A 72 18.79 -0.64 -1.72
C GLY A 72 18.80 -0.97 -3.19
N ASP A 73 18.08 -2.02 -3.60
CA ASP A 73 18.04 -2.47 -4.99
C ASP A 73 16.87 -1.84 -5.74
N HIS A 74 15.64 -2.15 -5.33
CA HIS A 74 14.43 -1.59 -5.93
C HIS A 74 13.26 -1.55 -4.92
N VAL A 75 12.32 -0.64 -5.19
CA VAL A 75 10.99 -0.61 -4.58
C VAL A 75 10.00 -1.12 -5.61
N ASP A 76 9.19 -2.09 -5.21
CA ASP A 76 8.16 -2.71 -6.04
C ASP A 76 6.77 -2.43 -5.44
N VAL A 77 5.95 -1.70 -6.20
CA VAL A 77 4.56 -1.39 -5.85
C VAL A 77 3.65 -2.26 -6.69
N GLY A 78 2.81 -3.06 -6.04
CA GLY A 78 1.87 -3.92 -6.76
C GLY A 78 2.47 -5.25 -7.22
N GLY A 79 3.79 -5.46 -7.23
CA GLY A 79 4.37 -6.75 -7.59
C GLY A 79 4.44 -7.00 -9.11
N VAL A 80 4.68 -8.25 -9.50
CA VAL A 80 4.93 -8.71 -10.89
C VAL A 80 3.89 -8.25 -11.91
N TYR A 81 2.62 -8.08 -11.51
CA TYR A 81 1.54 -7.74 -12.44
C TYR A 81 1.06 -6.28 -12.31
N GLY A 82 1.72 -5.46 -11.49
CA GLY A 82 1.20 -4.13 -11.13
C GLY A 82 -0.04 -4.26 -10.22
N TYR A 83 -0.95 -3.28 -10.25
CA TYR A 83 -2.21 -3.22 -9.46
C TYR A 83 -2.17 -2.46 -8.12
N GLY A 84 -1.06 -1.85 -7.74
CA GLY A 84 -1.04 -0.83 -6.68
C GLY A 84 -0.78 0.57 -7.25
N PRO A 85 -1.18 1.65 -6.56
CA PRO A 85 -2.04 1.72 -5.37
C PRO A 85 -3.50 1.33 -5.64
N VAL A 86 -4.27 1.02 -4.58
CA VAL A 86 -5.72 0.81 -4.64
C VAL A 86 -6.44 2.02 -4.08
N VAL A 87 -7.32 2.64 -4.85
CA VAL A 87 -8.01 3.87 -4.45
C VAL A 87 -9.51 3.74 -4.72
N ASP A 88 -10.32 4.23 -3.78
CA ASP A 88 -11.78 4.29 -3.92
C ASP A 88 -12.20 5.29 -5.01
N ASP A 89 -13.29 4.98 -5.72
CA ASP A 89 -13.84 5.79 -6.81
C ASP A 89 -14.72 6.95 -6.33
N SER A 90 -14.96 7.03 -5.02
CA SER A 90 -15.87 8.00 -4.41
C SER A 90 -15.33 9.45 -4.34
N GLY A 91 -14.16 9.74 -4.92
CA GLY A 91 -13.56 11.07 -4.83
C GLY A 91 -12.41 11.32 -5.82
N ASP A 92 -11.60 12.34 -5.51
CA ASP A 92 -10.44 12.73 -6.34
C ASP A 92 -9.31 11.70 -6.20
N LYS A 93 -9.34 10.68 -7.07
CA LYS A 93 -8.33 9.62 -7.13
C LYS A 93 -6.92 10.16 -7.30
N SER A 94 -6.73 11.19 -8.13
CA SER A 94 -5.42 11.74 -8.44
C SER A 94 -4.78 12.35 -7.20
N LEU A 95 -5.56 13.02 -6.36
CA LEU A 95 -5.08 13.55 -5.08
C LEU A 95 -4.63 12.42 -4.13
N VAL A 96 -5.46 11.38 -3.96
CA VAL A 96 -5.13 10.25 -3.06
C VAL A 96 -3.88 9.51 -3.55
N LEU A 97 -3.79 9.24 -4.85
CA LEU A 97 -2.62 8.61 -5.47
C LEU A 97 -1.36 9.44 -5.24
N LYS A 98 -1.43 10.75 -5.50
CA LYS A 98 -0.29 11.65 -5.31
C LYS A 98 0.18 11.66 -3.85
N GLN A 99 -0.76 11.71 -2.89
CA GLN A 99 -0.40 11.70 -1.48
C GLN A 99 0.25 10.38 -1.06
N LEU A 100 -0.28 9.24 -1.50
CA LEU A 100 0.32 7.92 -1.22
C LEU A 100 1.72 7.79 -1.81
N ILE A 101 1.95 8.29 -3.03
CA ILE A 101 3.26 8.23 -3.69
C ILE A 101 4.28 9.10 -2.95
N VAL A 102 3.95 10.37 -2.68
CA VAL A 102 4.84 11.30 -1.97
C VAL A 102 5.21 10.74 -0.59
N SER A 103 4.26 10.12 0.10
CA SER A 103 4.50 9.56 1.45
C SER A 103 5.38 8.29 1.43
N MET A 104 5.69 7.71 0.27
CA MET A 104 6.69 6.64 0.14
C MET A 104 8.11 7.17 -0.12
N GLU A 105 8.26 8.44 -0.48
CA GLU A 105 9.55 9.07 -0.75
C GLU A 105 10.25 9.54 0.55
N ASP A 106 9.49 9.68 1.64
CA ASP A 106 9.96 10.04 3.00
C ASP A 106 10.50 8.83 3.78
#